data_AF-A0A1N6D246-F1
#
_entry.id   AF-A0A1N6D246-F1
#
_cell.length_a   1.000
_cell.length_b   1.000
_cell.length_c   1.000
_cell.angle_alpha   90.00
_cell.angle_beta   90.00
_cell.angle_gamma   90.00
#
_symmetry.space_group_name_H-M   'P 1'
#
loop_
_entity.id
_entity.type
_entity.pdbx_description
1 polymer ?
#
loop_
_entity_poly.entity_id
_entity_poly.type
_entity_poly.pdbx_seq_one_letter_code
_entity_poly.pdbx_strand_id
1 'polypeptide(L)'
;MREHFFEQVATEGNVPKFMVVDGVINESVDGELRDGTSVLIDCVSHFAGYHGDFGRTVFIGEPPQRTRSAVTAISDTIEELGRQMRSGMRFSEIPSIGQCILSKLGDFAVPFGPHSVGLAHTDQPQSDIDGGSLDIILEAGMIISVDCPLMVRKRYMTPV
;
A
#
# COMPACT_ATOMS: atom_id res chain seq x y z
N MET A 1 -9.84 15.05 -7.80
CA MET A 1 -8.56 14.38 -7.45
C MET A 1 -8.21 13.31 -8.47
N ARG A 2 -9.07 12.32 -8.72
CA ARG A 2 -8.82 11.25 -9.71
C ARG A 2 -8.62 11.77 -11.13
N GLU A 3 -9.51 12.63 -11.62
CA GLU A 3 -9.37 13.26 -12.95
C GLU A 3 -8.02 13.97 -13.09
N HIS A 4 -7.66 14.78 -12.10
CA HIS A 4 -6.37 15.49 -12.09
C HIS A 4 -5.17 14.53 -12.11
N PHE A 5 -5.21 13.42 -11.36
CA PHE A 5 -4.18 12.37 -11.44
C PHE A 5 -4.09 11.79 -12.85
N PHE A 6 -5.23 11.49 -13.49
CA PHE A 6 -5.26 10.91 -14.83
C PHE A 6 -4.69 11.88 -15.87
N GLU A 7 -5.02 13.17 -15.76
CA GLU A 7 -4.48 14.24 -16.61
C GLU A 7 -2.96 14.41 -16.44
N GLN A 8 -2.48 14.45 -15.19
CA GLN A 8 -1.04 14.60 -14.91
C GLN A 8 -0.25 13.40 -15.42
N VAL A 9 -0.71 12.18 -15.13
CA VAL A 9 -0.11 10.94 -15.64
C VAL A 9 -0.03 10.94 -17.17
N ALA A 10 -1.11 11.32 -17.84
CA ALA A 10 -1.12 11.43 -19.30
C ALA A 10 -0.13 12.48 -19.84
N THR A 11 0.00 13.62 -19.15
CA THR A 11 0.94 14.68 -19.53
C THR A 11 2.40 14.24 -19.42
N GLU A 12 2.70 13.38 -18.44
CA GLU A 12 4.01 12.75 -18.23
C GLU A 12 4.23 11.52 -19.14
N GLY A 13 3.36 11.28 -20.12
CA GLY A 13 3.50 10.17 -21.09
C GLY A 13 3.18 8.79 -20.52
N ASN A 14 2.60 8.70 -19.33
CA ASN A 14 2.11 7.47 -18.73
C ASN A 14 0.65 7.22 -19.12
N VAL A 15 0.15 6.01 -18.87
CA VAL A 15 -1.29 5.70 -18.94
C VAL A 15 -1.82 5.42 -17.52
N PRO A 16 -2.87 6.12 -17.06
CA PRO A 16 -3.40 5.91 -15.72
C PRO A 16 -4.17 4.57 -15.63
N LYS A 17 -4.13 3.93 -14.45
CA LYS A 17 -4.92 2.71 -14.17
C LYS A 17 -6.02 2.98 -13.17
N PHE A 18 -5.65 3.29 -11.92
CA PHE A 18 -6.62 3.57 -10.87
C PHE A 18 -6.04 4.48 -9.80
N MET A 19 -6.95 5.09 -9.04
CA MET A 19 -6.64 5.74 -7.77
C MET A 19 -7.66 5.26 -6.73
N VAL A 20 -7.16 4.63 -5.68
CA VAL A 20 -7.89 4.26 -4.47
C VAL A 20 -7.77 5.39 -3.47
N VAL A 21 -8.90 5.81 -2.91
CA VAL A 21 -8.94 6.76 -1.79
C VAL A 21 -9.67 6.09 -0.63
N ASP A 22 -9.02 5.94 0.52
CA ASP A 22 -9.58 5.26 1.71
C ASP A 22 -10.16 3.85 1.41
N GLY A 23 -9.50 3.09 0.52
CA GLY A 23 -9.96 1.74 0.13
C GLY A 23 -11.10 1.72 -0.89
N VAL A 24 -11.49 2.87 -1.45
CA VAL A 24 -12.56 2.99 -2.43
C VAL A 24 -11.99 3.39 -3.78
N ILE A 25 -12.31 2.62 -4.83
CA ILE A 25 -11.84 2.84 -6.20
C ILE A 25 -12.74 3.85 -6.95
N ASN A 26 -14.04 3.84 -6.68
CA ASN A 26 -15.00 4.69 -7.38
C ASN A 26 -15.13 6.08 -6.73
N GLU A 27 -15.93 6.96 -7.35
CA GLU A 27 -16.16 8.32 -6.87
C GLU A 27 -17.00 8.40 -5.58
N SER A 28 -17.49 7.27 -5.07
CA SER A 28 -18.45 7.21 -3.97
C SER A 28 -17.85 7.49 -2.59
N VAL A 29 -16.61 7.99 -2.51
CA VAL A 29 -16.05 8.47 -1.23
C VAL A 29 -16.69 9.80 -0.92
N ASP A 30 -17.72 9.75 -0.09
CA ASP A 30 -18.36 10.92 0.47
C ASP A 30 -17.90 11.09 1.94
N GLY A 31 -17.52 12.32 2.30
CA GLY A 31 -16.98 12.61 3.62
C GLY A 31 -16.41 14.02 3.71
N GLU A 32 -16.76 14.74 4.78
CA GLU A 32 -16.19 16.06 5.00
C GLU A 32 -14.70 15.97 5.35
N LEU A 33 -13.90 16.67 4.57
CA LEU A 33 -12.50 16.93 4.85
C LEU A 33 -12.43 17.97 5.98
N ARG A 34 -11.87 17.57 7.13
CA ARG A 34 -11.72 18.41 8.32
C ARG A 34 -10.30 18.30 8.85
N ASP A 35 -9.92 19.25 9.70
CA ASP A 35 -8.67 19.15 10.46
C ASP A 35 -8.62 17.82 11.25
N GLY A 36 -7.48 17.14 11.19
CA GLY A 36 -7.27 15.80 11.72
C GLY A 36 -7.69 14.64 10.81
N THR A 37 -8.32 14.89 9.65
CA THR A 37 -8.63 13.84 8.69
C THR A 37 -7.34 13.24 8.12
N SER A 38 -7.28 11.91 8.05
CA SER A 38 -6.22 11.16 7.38
C SER A 38 -6.80 10.47 6.17
N VAL A 39 -6.14 10.60 5.02
CA VAL A 39 -6.59 10.06 3.74
C VAL A 39 -5.52 9.14 3.19
N LEU A 40 -5.87 7.88 2.94
CA LEU A 40 -5.02 6.97 2.16
C LEU A 40 -5.26 7.23 0.68
N ILE A 41 -4.18 7.51 -0.07
CA ILE A 41 -4.17 7.63 -1.52
C ILE A 41 -3.25 6.55 -2.06
N ASP A 42 -3.78 5.67 -2.88
CA ASP A 42 -3.04 4.62 -3.56
C ASP A 42 -3.31 4.74 -5.06
N CYS A 43 -2.26 4.73 -5.88
CA CYS A 43 -2.30 5.12 -7.28
C CYS A 43 -1.41 4.23 -8.13
N VAL A 44 -1.99 3.82 -9.27
CA VAL A 44 -1.29 3.00 -10.26
C VAL A 44 -1.38 3.65 -11.63
N SER A 45 -0.24 3.71 -12.30
CA SER A 45 -0.10 4.05 -13.71
C SER A 45 0.90 3.10 -14.36
N HIS A 46 1.00 3.10 -15.68
CA HIS A 46 2.06 2.36 -16.35
C HIS A 46 2.72 3.17 -17.47
N PHE A 47 4.01 2.93 -17.66
CA PHE A 47 4.84 3.51 -18.72
C PHE A 47 5.50 2.38 -19.51
N ALA A 48 5.44 2.44 -20.84
CA ALA A 48 6.02 1.43 -21.72
C ALA A 48 5.63 -0.03 -21.34
N GLY A 49 4.42 -0.23 -20.81
CA GLY A 49 3.90 -1.52 -20.37
C GLY A 49 4.20 -1.90 -18.91
N TYR A 50 5.10 -1.19 -18.23
CA TYR A 50 5.48 -1.47 -16.83
C TYR A 50 4.68 -0.63 -15.85
N HIS A 51 4.08 -1.29 -14.85
CA HIS A 51 3.29 -0.65 -13.81
C HIS A 51 4.18 0.02 -12.76
N GLY A 52 3.77 1.21 -12.33
CA GLY A 52 4.19 1.81 -11.08
C GLY A 52 3.06 1.68 -10.07
N ASP A 53 3.43 1.53 -8.81
CA ASP A 53 2.50 1.35 -7.70
C ASP A 53 3.01 2.14 -6.49
N PHE A 54 2.15 2.98 -5.91
CA PHE A 54 2.50 3.73 -4.70
C PHE A 54 1.28 4.09 -3.85
N GLY A 55 1.44 3.88 -2.54
CA GLY A 55 0.53 4.37 -1.51
C GLY A 55 1.12 5.51 -0.68
N ARG A 56 0.30 6.51 -0.34
CA ARG A 56 0.64 7.60 0.60
C ARG A 56 -0.54 7.90 1.52
N THR A 57 -0.23 8.15 2.79
CA THR A 57 -1.20 8.73 3.72
C THR A 57 -0.96 10.23 3.81
N VAL A 58 -1.99 11.01 3.56
CA VAL A 58 -1.97 12.48 3.67
C VAL A 58 -2.85 12.89 4.85
N PHE A 59 -2.40 13.90 5.60
CA PHE A 59 -3.16 14.48 6.71
C PHE A 59 -3.67 15.87 6.35
N ILE A 60 -4.90 16.14 6.74
CA ILE A 60 -5.48 17.48 6.68
C ILE A 60 -5.25 18.11 8.05
N GLY A 61 -4.29 19.03 8.11
CA GLY A 61 -3.78 19.59 9.36
C GLY A 61 -3.24 18.52 10.31
N GLU A 62 -3.58 18.59 11.59
CA GLU A 62 -2.92 17.78 12.62
C GLU A 62 -3.68 16.47 12.92
N PRO A 63 -3.16 15.29 12.49
CA PRO A 63 -3.84 14.01 12.76
C PRO A 63 -3.82 13.66 14.25
N PRO A 64 -4.78 12.84 14.72
CA PRO A 64 -4.73 12.27 16.06
C PRO A 64 -3.40 11.59 16.34
N GLN A 65 -2.87 11.74 17.57
CA GLN A 65 -1.56 11.22 17.95
C GLN A 65 -1.41 9.72 17.63
N ARG A 66 -2.45 8.91 17.85
CA ARG A 66 -2.43 7.47 17.53
C ARG A 66 -2.23 7.21 16.04
N THR A 67 -2.87 8.00 15.17
CA THR A 67 -2.72 7.86 13.71
C THR A 67 -1.33 8.28 13.26
N ARG A 68 -0.80 9.39 13.80
CA ARG A 68 0.58 9.82 13.54
C ARG A 68 1.58 8.74 13.94
N SER A 69 1.45 8.20 15.15
CA SER A 69 2.32 7.13 15.63
C SER A 69 2.22 5.87 14.77
N ALA A 70 1.01 5.49 14.33
CA ALA A 70 0.84 4.34 13.45
C ALA A 70 1.54 4.53 12.09
N VAL A 71 1.33 5.68 11.43
CA VAL A 71 1.95 5.96 10.12
C VAL A 71 3.48 6.07 10.24
N THR A 72 3.98 6.64 11.32
CA THR A 72 5.43 6.69 11.60
C THR A 72 5.99 5.27 11.78
N ALA A 73 5.33 4.45 12.61
CA ALA A 73 5.75 3.07 12.85
C ALA A 73 5.71 2.21 11.57
N ILE A 74 4.71 2.39 10.71
CA ILE A 74 4.64 1.74 9.39
C ILE A 74 5.82 2.17 8.52
N SER A 75 6.12 3.46 8.46
CA SER A 75 7.21 4.01 7.64
C SER A 75 8.56 3.44 8.09
N ASP A 76 8.85 3.47 9.40
CA ASP A 76 10.05 2.89 9.99
C ASP A 76 10.14 1.38 9.73
N THR A 77 9.00 0.69 9.79
CA THR A 77 8.93 -0.75 9.52
C THR A 77 9.24 -1.09 8.07
N ILE A 78 8.67 -0.37 7.10
CA ILE A 78 8.92 -0.60 5.67
C ILE A 78 10.39 -0.33 5.33
N GLU A 79 10.97 0.74 5.89
CA GLU A 79 12.39 1.05 5.68
C GLU A 79 13.29 -0.07 6.20
N GLU A 80 13.05 -0.55 7.42
CA GLU A 80 13.84 -1.62 8.01
C GLU A 80 13.61 -2.98 7.30
N LEU A 81 12.35 -3.31 6.96
CA LEU A 81 12.02 -4.49 6.18
C LEU A 81 12.75 -4.50 4.83
N GLY A 82 12.77 -3.36 4.13
CA GLY A 82 13.48 -3.19 2.86
C GLY A 82 14.98 -3.46 2.95
N ARG A 83 15.62 -3.16 4.09
CA ARG A 83 17.04 -3.50 4.33
C ARG A 83 17.28 -4.99 4.56
N GLN A 84 16.26 -5.73 5.00
CA GLN A 84 16.36 -7.17 5.26
C GLN A 84 15.98 -8.04 4.04
N MET A 85 15.21 -7.48 3.11
CA MET A 85 14.83 -8.13 1.85
C MET A 85 16.07 -8.48 1.02
N ARG A 86 16.13 -9.72 0.57
CA ARG A 86 17.26 -10.28 -0.16
C ARG A 86 16.84 -11.49 -0.97
N SER A 87 17.60 -11.79 -2.02
CA SER A 87 17.43 -13.03 -2.78
C SER A 87 17.54 -14.25 -1.86
N GLY A 88 16.73 -15.27 -2.11
CA GLY A 88 16.63 -16.48 -1.30
C GLY A 88 15.58 -16.42 -0.17
N MET A 89 15.05 -15.23 0.16
CA MET A 89 13.92 -15.10 1.08
C MET A 89 12.63 -15.55 0.41
N ARG A 90 11.70 -16.14 1.16
CA ARG A 90 10.35 -16.50 0.71
C ARG A 90 9.40 -15.30 0.79
N PHE A 91 8.44 -15.23 -0.13
CA PHE A 91 7.37 -14.22 -0.10
C PHE A 91 6.64 -14.19 1.26
N SER A 92 6.37 -15.36 1.83
CA SER A 92 5.71 -15.53 3.13
C SER A 92 6.51 -15.01 4.34
N GLU A 93 7.82 -14.82 4.19
CA GLU A 93 8.67 -14.24 5.25
C GLU A 93 8.46 -12.73 5.37
N ILE A 94 8.10 -12.03 4.29
CA ILE A 94 7.96 -10.56 4.26
C ILE A 94 6.91 -10.09 5.28
N PRO A 95 5.66 -10.62 5.30
CA PRO A 95 4.70 -10.22 6.31
C PRO A 95 5.15 -10.58 7.73
N SER A 96 5.79 -11.72 7.91
CA SER A 96 6.23 -12.19 9.23
C SER A 96 7.30 -11.29 9.83
N ILE A 97 8.27 -10.86 9.01
CA ILE A 97 9.33 -9.92 9.40
C ILE A 97 8.72 -8.53 9.66
N GLY A 98 7.85 -8.04 8.77
CA GLY A 98 7.15 -6.77 8.94
C GLY A 98 6.39 -6.69 10.26
N GLN A 99 5.61 -7.72 10.59
CA GLN A 99 4.89 -7.78 11.87
C GLN A 99 5.83 -7.83 13.08
N CYS A 100 6.94 -8.58 12.98
CA CYS A 100 7.94 -8.64 14.05
C CYS A 100 8.55 -7.27 14.34
N ILE A 101 8.88 -6.49 13.30
CA ILE A 101 9.39 -5.13 13.46
C ILE A 101 8.31 -4.21 14.04
N LEU A 102 7.12 -4.19 13.45
CA LEU A 102 6.02 -3.32 13.86
C LEU A 102 5.62 -3.53 15.32
N SER A 103 5.58 -4.78 15.79
CA SER A 103 5.22 -5.12 17.18
C SER A 103 6.13 -4.48 18.24
N LYS A 104 7.36 -4.10 17.87
CA LYS A 104 8.31 -3.41 18.75
C LYS A 104 8.06 -1.90 18.82
N LEU A 105 7.34 -1.35 17.84
CA LEU A 105 7.04 0.09 17.71
C LEU A 105 5.67 0.44 18.29
N GLY A 106 4.78 -0.53 18.44
CA GLY A 106 3.50 -0.38 19.12
C GLY A 106 2.46 -1.44 18.76
N ASP A 107 1.30 -1.35 19.41
CA ASP A 107 0.16 -2.22 19.14
C ASP A 107 -0.70 -1.65 17.98
N PHE A 108 -0.27 -1.96 16.76
CA PHE A 108 -0.94 -1.59 15.53
C PHE A 108 -1.28 -2.84 14.71
N ALA A 109 -2.53 -2.92 14.27
CA ALA A 109 -2.97 -3.98 13.36
C ALA A 109 -2.86 -3.49 11.91
N VAL A 110 -1.73 -3.79 11.26
CA VAL A 110 -1.45 -3.41 9.87
C VAL A 110 -1.10 -4.67 9.08
N PRO A 111 -1.82 -5.00 8.00
CA PRO A 111 -1.43 -6.09 7.13
C PRO A 111 -0.20 -5.69 6.30
N PHE A 112 0.61 -6.68 5.92
CA PHE A 112 1.72 -6.51 4.98
C PHE A 112 1.43 -7.39 3.77
N GLY A 113 1.14 -6.77 2.63
CA GLY A 113 0.78 -7.45 1.38
C GLY A 113 1.90 -7.33 0.34
N PRO A 114 2.86 -8.27 0.28
CA PRO A 114 3.86 -8.26 -0.77
C PRO A 114 3.26 -8.68 -2.11
N HIS A 115 3.63 -7.98 -3.18
CA HIS A 115 3.40 -8.41 -4.56
C HIS A 115 4.51 -7.89 -5.47
N SER A 116 4.78 -8.60 -6.57
CA SER A 116 5.70 -8.08 -7.57
C SER A 116 4.97 -7.16 -8.53
N VAL A 117 5.69 -6.15 -9.03
CA VAL A 117 5.17 -5.17 -9.98
C VAL A 117 6.01 -5.22 -11.26
N GLY A 118 5.34 -5.25 -12.41
CA GLY A 118 6.00 -5.35 -13.71
C GLY A 118 5.02 -5.14 -14.85
N LEU A 119 4.83 -6.14 -15.71
CA LEU A 119 3.86 -6.06 -16.81
C LEU A 119 2.40 -6.09 -16.31
N ALA A 120 2.18 -6.60 -15.10
CA ALA A 120 0.97 -6.44 -14.32
C ALA A 120 1.25 -5.76 -12.96
N HIS A 121 0.19 -5.21 -12.35
CA HIS A 121 0.21 -4.72 -10.96
C HIS A 121 0.61 -5.82 -9.96
N THR A 122 0.26 -7.05 -10.29
CA THR A 122 0.57 -8.25 -9.52
C THR A 122 1.16 -9.26 -10.50
N ASP A 123 2.45 -9.11 -10.76
CA ASP A 123 3.17 -9.82 -11.84
C ASP A 123 3.61 -11.23 -11.44
N GLN A 124 3.48 -11.58 -10.16
CA GLN A 124 3.88 -12.89 -9.66
C GLN A 124 2.84 -13.95 -10.01
N PRO A 125 3.27 -15.22 -10.21
CA PRO A 125 2.37 -16.35 -10.30
C PRO A 125 1.42 -16.41 -9.08
N GLN A 126 0.12 -16.53 -9.33
CA GLN A 126 -0.91 -16.50 -8.27
C GLN A 126 -1.17 -17.89 -7.66
N SER A 127 -1.04 -18.94 -8.47
CA SER A 127 -1.27 -20.32 -8.06
C SER A 127 -0.31 -21.23 -8.81
N ASP A 128 0.00 -22.38 -8.22
CA ASP A 128 0.66 -23.44 -8.96
C ASP A 128 -0.28 -24.04 -10.03
N ILE A 129 0.24 -25.02 -10.79
CA ILE A 129 -0.51 -25.67 -11.86
C ILE A 129 -1.76 -26.43 -11.38
N ASP A 130 -1.78 -26.81 -10.10
CA ASP A 130 -2.86 -27.56 -9.44
C ASP A 130 -3.77 -26.65 -8.60
N GLY A 131 -3.55 -25.32 -8.62
CA GLY A 131 -4.35 -24.34 -7.88
C GLY A 131 -3.90 -24.13 -6.42
N GLY A 132 -2.75 -24.68 -6.02
CA GLY A 132 -2.14 -24.48 -4.71
C GLY A 132 -1.54 -23.09 -4.52
N SER A 133 -1.42 -22.67 -3.26
CA SER A 133 -0.78 -21.40 -2.89
C SER A 133 0.72 -21.45 -3.17
N LEU A 134 1.23 -20.43 -3.85
CA LEU A 134 2.65 -20.29 -4.11
C LEU A 134 3.33 -19.47 -3.03
N ASP A 135 4.42 -20.02 -2.51
CA ASP A 135 5.38 -19.28 -1.68
C ASP A 135 6.71 -19.19 -2.43
N ILE A 136 6.76 -18.22 -3.34
CA ILE A 136 7.90 -18.04 -4.24
C ILE A 136 9.12 -17.51 -3.50
N ILE A 137 10.30 -17.86 -4.00
CA ILE A 137 11.58 -17.39 -3.49
C ILE A 137 11.95 -16.10 -4.24
N LEU A 138 12.33 -15.07 -3.51
CA LEU A 138 12.85 -13.82 -4.05
C LEU A 138 14.14 -14.10 -4.81
N GLU A 139 14.22 -13.59 -6.03
CA GLU A 139 15.43 -13.62 -6.85
C GLU A 139 15.96 -12.20 -7.09
N ALA A 140 17.26 -12.10 -7.39
CA ALA A 140 17.86 -10.81 -7.72
C ALA A 140 17.21 -10.24 -8.99
N GLY A 141 16.83 -8.96 -8.96
CA GLY A 141 16.16 -8.29 -10.07
C GLY A 141 14.63 -8.33 -10.02
N MET A 142 14.02 -9.04 -9.06
CA MET A 142 12.59 -8.89 -8.79
C MET A 142 12.28 -7.48 -8.26
N ILE A 143 11.16 -6.91 -8.73
CA ILE A 143 10.63 -5.63 -8.26
C ILE A 143 9.41 -5.93 -7.39
N ILE A 144 9.47 -5.55 -6.11
CA ILE A 144 8.47 -5.91 -5.10
C ILE A 144 7.89 -4.63 -4.48
N SER A 145 6.57 -4.55 -4.43
CA SER A 145 5.82 -3.62 -3.58
C SER A 145 5.36 -4.34 -2.31
N VAL A 146 5.21 -3.60 -1.22
CA VAL A 146 4.68 -4.12 0.06
C VAL A 146 3.62 -3.16 0.57
N ASP A 147 2.37 -3.56 0.41
CA ASP A 147 1.22 -2.77 0.84
C ASP A 147 0.99 -2.87 2.33
N CYS A 148 0.97 -1.70 3.00
CA CYS A 148 0.77 -1.58 4.44
C CYS A 148 -0.39 -0.63 4.78
N PRO A 149 -1.63 -0.88 4.30
CA PRO A 149 -2.73 0.05 4.50
C PRO A 149 -3.12 0.13 5.97
N LEU A 150 -3.11 1.35 6.51
CA LEU A 150 -3.64 1.61 7.85
C LEU A 150 -5.17 1.66 7.81
N MET A 151 -5.80 0.51 8.05
CA MET A 151 -7.26 0.42 8.14
C MET A 151 -7.74 0.86 9.53
N VAL A 152 -7.98 2.15 9.71
CA VAL A 152 -8.66 2.63 10.91
C VAL A 152 -10.13 2.27 10.78
N ARG A 153 -10.69 1.49 11.72
CA ARG A 153 -12.14 1.27 11.77
C ARG A 153 -12.83 2.64 11.81
N LYS A 154 -13.53 3.00 10.72
CA LYS A 154 -14.46 4.13 10.72
C LYS A 154 -15.55 3.78 11.73
N ARG A 155 -15.43 4.33 12.93
CA ARG A 155 -16.50 4.28 13.93
C ARG A 155 -17.55 5.24 13.37
N TYR A 156 -18.52 4.71 12.63
CA TYR A 156 -19.70 5.49 12.29
C TYR A 156 -20.31 5.97 13.61
N MET A 157 -20.08 7.22 13.96
CA MET A 157 -20.83 7.87 15.01
C MET A 157 -22.25 7.96 14.46
N THR A 158 -23.15 7.11 14.95
CA THR A 158 -24.58 7.40 14.87
C THR A 158 -24.78 8.83 15.36
N PRO A 159 -25.43 9.71 14.58
CA PRO A 159 -25.80 11.03 15.05
C PRO A 159 -26.64 10.85 16.32
N VAL A 160 -26.30 11.58 17.37
CA VAL A 160 -27.19 11.79 18.53
C VAL A 160 -28.24 12.81 18.12
#